data_AF-A0A067T5Z9-F1
#
_entry.id   AF-A0A067T5Z9-F1
#
_cell.length_a   1.000
_cell.length_b   1.000
_cell.length_c   1.000
_cell.angle_alpha   90.00
_cell.angle_beta   90.00
_cell.angle_gamma   90.00
#
_symmetry.space_group_name_H-M   'P 1'
#
loop_
_entity.id
_entity.type
_entity.pdbx_description
1 polymer ?
#
loop_
_entity_poly.entity_id
_entity_poly.type
_entity_poly.pdbx_seq_one_letter_code
_entity_poly.pdbx_strand_id
1 'polypeptide(L)' 'HEGIVKMLLENGAEVNAQGGRYENALQAASSEGHEGIVKVLLENGAEVNAQGGQYGNALQAASHVGGEGIVKVLLEN' A
#
# COMPACT_ATOMS: atom_id res chain seq x y z
N HIS A 1 -3.64 -2.79 -11.77
CA HIS A 1 -5.05 -2.33 -11.64
C HIS A 1 -5.17 -0.86 -11.20
N GLU A 2 -4.23 0.01 -11.58
CA GLU A 2 -4.19 1.40 -11.09
C GLU A 2 -5.45 2.20 -11.42
N GLY A 3 -6.00 2.06 -12.63
CA GLY A 3 -7.22 2.77 -13.01
C GLY A 3 -8.43 2.44 -12.15
N ILE A 4 -8.55 1.19 -11.68
CA ILE A 4 -9.62 0.76 -10.77
C ILE A 4 -9.41 1.37 -9.38
N VAL A 5 -8.17 1.35 -8.88
CA VAL A 5 -7.83 1.94 -7.57
C VAL A 5 -8.13 3.44 -7.58
N LYS A 6 -7.71 4.16 -8.62
CA LYS A 6 -8.01 5.60 -8.78
C LYS A 6 -9.52 5.86 -8.78
N MET A 7 -10.28 5.11 -9.59
CA MET A 7 -11.74 5.24 -9.65
C MET A 7 -12.39 5.01 -8.27
N LEU A 8 -11.95 4.02 -7.49
CA LEU A 8 -12.50 3.76 -6.16
C LEU A 8 -12.21 4.92 -5.20
N LEU A 9 -10.98 5.44 -5.18
CA LEU A 9 -10.60 6.57 -4.32
C LEU A 9 -11.37 7.85 -4.72
N GLU A 10 -11.51 8.12 -6.02
CA GLU A 10 -12.32 9.23 -6.55
C GLU A 10 -13.80 9.13 -6.15
N ASN A 11 -14.30 7.92 -5.91
CA ASN A 11 -15.66 7.67 -5.43
C ASN A 11 -15.77 7.54 -3.89
N GLY A 12 -14.74 7.97 -3.15
CA GLY A 12 -14.78 8.06 -1.69
C GLY A 12 -14.48 6.75 -0.97
N ALA A 13 -13.80 5.80 -1.61
CA ALA A 13 -13.25 4.65 -0.88
C ALA A 13 -12.26 5.13 0.18
N GLU A 14 -12.39 4.62 1.40
CA GLU A 14 -11.50 4.92 2.52
C GLU A 14 -10.12 4.30 2.27
N VAL A 15 -9.11 5.13 2.03
CA VAL A 15 -7.75 4.71 1.65
C VAL A 15 -7.09 3.87 2.74
N ASN A 16 -7.41 4.14 4.00
CA ASN A 16 -6.86 3.46 5.18
C ASN A 16 -7.80 2.38 5.73
N ALA A 17 -8.78 1.93 4.93
CA ALA A 17 -9.70 0.89 5.36
C ALA A 17 -8.94 -0.36 5.80
N GLN A 18 -9.27 -0.83 7.01
CA GLN A 18 -8.66 -2.01 7.60
C GLN A 18 -9.49 -3.27 7.32
N GLY A 19 -8.81 -4.37 6.98
CA GLY A 19 -9.41 -5.68 6.82
C GLY A 19 -8.64 -6.65 5.92
N GLY A 20 -9.09 -7.90 5.95
CA GLY A 20 -8.51 -8.98 5.14
C GLY A 20 -7.12 -9.41 5.61
N ARG A 21 -6.41 -10.14 4.75
CA ARG A 21 -5.12 -10.79 5.08
C ARG A 21 -3.98 -9.81 5.31
N TYR A 22 -3.97 -8.69 4.59
CA TYR A 22 -2.88 -7.72 4.57
C TYR A 22 -3.17 -6.48 5.40
N GLU A 23 -4.26 -6.46 6.16
CA GLU A 23 -4.76 -5.30 6.92
C GLU A 23 -5.20 -4.10 6.08
N ASN A 24 -4.41 -3.62 5.12
CA ASN A 24 -4.76 -2.45 4.33
C ASN A 24 -4.26 -2.59 2.88
N ALA A 25 -4.76 -1.70 2.02
CA ALA A 25 -4.42 -1.70 0.60
C ALA A 25 -2.93 -1.45 0.35
N LEU A 26 -2.28 -0.64 1.19
CA LEU A 26 -0.86 -0.29 1.05
C LEU A 26 0.03 -1.51 1.29
N GLN A 27 -0.20 -2.27 2.36
CA GLN A 27 0.53 -3.52 2.63
C GLN A 27 0.29 -4.56 1.53
N ALA A 28 -0.94 -4.71 1.04
CA ALA A 28 -1.25 -5.63 -0.06
C ALA A 28 -0.50 -5.27 -1.35
N ALA A 29 -0.52 -3.98 -1.74
CA ALA A 29 0.20 -3.51 -2.90
C ALA A 29 1.73 -3.67 -2.75
N SER A 30 2.25 -3.42 -1.56
CA SER A 30 3.67 -3.62 -1.23
C SER A 30 4.08 -5.08 -1.29
N SER A 31 3.26 -6.01 -0.80
CA SER A 31 3.58 -7.45 -0.84
C SER A 31 3.51 -8.05 -2.24
N GLU A 32 2.70 -7.48 -3.13
CA GLU A 32 2.55 -7.96 -4.52
C GLU A 32 3.45 -7.20 -5.51
N GLY A 33 4.32 -6.30 -5.02
CA GLY A 33 5.25 -5.56 -5.88
C GLY A 33 4.60 -4.49 -6.78
N HIS A 34 3.39 -4.02 -6.43
CA HIS A 34 2.63 -3.08 -7.25
C HIS A 34 3.01 -1.61 -7.00
N GLU A 35 4.20 -1.21 -7.45
CA GLU A 35 4.77 0.12 -7.18
C GLU A 35 3.85 1.29 -7.58
N GLY A 36 3.21 1.24 -8.75
CA GLY A 36 2.31 2.32 -9.17
C GLY A 36 1.04 2.41 -8.32
N ILE A 37 0.54 1.29 -7.79
CA ILE A 37 -0.57 1.31 -6.83
C ILE A 37 -0.11 1.88 -5.48
N VAL A 38 1.09 1.51 -5.01
CA VAL A 38 1.69 2.09 -3.79
C VAL A 38 1.75 3.62 -3.90
N LYS A 39 2.26 4.15 -5.01
CA LYS A 39 2.31 5.61 -5.26
C LYS A 39 0.93 6.25 -5.20
N VAL A 40 -0.06 5.68 -5.90
CA VAL A 40 -1.44 6.19 -5.89
C VAL A 40 -2.03 6.23 -4.49
N LEU A 41 -1.81 5.18 -3.69
CA LEU A 41 -2.31 5.13 -2.31
C LEU A 41 -1.66 6.19 -1.43
N LEU A 42 -0.33 6.37 -1.53
CA LEU A 42 0.41 7.38 -0.77
C LEU A 42 0.00 8.82 -1.17
N GLU A 43 -0.17 9.08 -2.48
CA GLU A 43 -0.69 10.35 -2.99
C GLU A 43 -2.09 10.68 -2.45
N ASN A 44 -2.86 9.67 -2.06
CA ASN A 44 -4.19 9.80 -1.46
C ASN A 44 -4.20 9.69 0.07
N GLY A 45 -3.03 9.77 0.72
CA GLY A 45 -2.93 9.84 2.19
C GLY A 45 -2.96 8.49 2.91
N ALA A 46 -2.53 7.42 2.25
CA ALA A 46 -2.34 6.13 2.91
C ALA A 46 -1.32 6.24 4.06
N GLU A 47 -1.66 5.66 5.21
CA GLU A 47 -0.80 5.64 6.39
C GLU A 47 0.38 4.67 6.19
N VAL A 48 1.56 5.22 5.89
CA VAL A 48 2.78 4.44 5.59
C VAL A 48 3.19 3.49 6.72
N ASN A 49 2.92 3.90 7.96
CA ASN A 49 3.28 3.18 9.18
C ASN A 49 2.11 2.38 9.79
N ALA A 50 0.98 2.24 9.07
CA ALA A 50 -0.14 1.45 9.55
C ALA A 50 0.32 0.02 9.87
N GLN A 51 0.02 -0.40 11.10
CA GLN A 51 0.41 -1.71 11.62
C GLN A 51 -0.70 -2.74 11.46
N GLY A 52 -0.31 -4.00 11.27
CA GLY A 52 -1.21 -5.15 11.22
C GLY A 52 -0.92 -6.08 10.05
N GLY A 53 -1.86 -6.99 9.82
CA GLY A 53 -1.80 -7.90 8.67
C GLY A 53 -0.65 -8.89 8.74
N GLN A 54 -0.47 -9.64 7.66
CA GLN A 54 0.52 -10.72 7.60
C GLN A 54 1.95 -10.25 7.84
N TYR A 55 2.31 -9.06 7.37
CA TYR A 55 3.71 -8.60 7.35
C TYR A 55 4.04 -7.55 8.40
N GLY A 56 3.08 -7.10 9.21
CA GLY A 56 3.28 -6.07 10.21
C GLY A 56 3.10 -4.64 9.67
N ASN A 57 3.72 -4.25 8.56
CA ASN A 57 3.44 -2.99 7.84
C ASN A 57 3.84 -3.07 6.35
N ALA A 58 3.59 -2.00 5.58
CA ALA A 58 3.90 -1.95 4.15
C ALA A 58 5.40 -2.07 3.84
N LEU A 59 6.26 -1.47 4.67
CA LEU A 59 7.71 -1.52 4.51
C LEU A 59 8.26 -2.94 4.71
N GLN A 60 7.76 -3.64 5.73
CA GLN A 60 8.10 -5.03 6.01
C GLN A 60 7.60 -5.96 4.89
N ALA A 61 6.39 -5.71 4.35
CA ALA A 61 5.88 -6.43 3.19
C ALA A 61 6.75 -6.25 1.94
N ALA A 62 7.10 -5.01 1.58
CA ALA A 62 7.96 -4.72 0.44
C ALA A 62 9.36 -5.34 0.61
N SER A 63 9.89 -5.30 1.83
CA SER A 63 11.20 -5.89 2.16
C SER A 63 11.19 -7.41 2.07
N HIS A 64 10.10 -8.07 2.48
CA HIS A 64 9.94 -9.52 2.41
C HIS A 64 10.04 -10.06 0.98
N VAL A 65 9.49 -9.31 0.01
CA VAL A 65 9.49 -9.72 -1.42
C VAL A 65 10.66 -9.13 -2.22
N GLY A 66 11.55 -8.36 -1.59
CA GLY A 66 12.70 -7.73 -2.26
C GLY A 66 12.35 -6.57 -3.19
N GLY A 67 11.21 -5.90 -2.95
CA GLY A 67 10.74 -4.77 -3.77
C GLY A 67 11.50 -3.47 -3.52
N GLU A 68 12.75 -3.36 -3.97
CA GLU A 68 13.63 -2.20 -3.72
C GLU A 68 13.00 -0.85 -4.10
N GLY A 69 12.31 -0.79 -5.26
CA GLY A 69 11.61 0.43 -5.70
C GLY A 69 10.53 0.87 -4.72
N ILE A 70 9.75 -0.09 -4.22
CA ILE A 70 8.69 0.18 -3.23
C ILE A 70 9.28 0.56 -1.88
N VAL A 71 10.36 -0.09 -1.45
CA VAL A 71 11.08 0.28 -0.21
C VAL A 71 11.54 1.74 -0.29
N LYS A 72 12.14 2.16 -1.42
CA LYS A 72 12.54 3.57 -1.60
C LYS A 72 11.34 4.51 -1.53
N VAL A 73 10.27 4.21 -2.26
CA VAL A 73 9.04 5.02 -2.24
C VAL A 73 8.47 5.16 -0.83
N LEU A 74 8.41 4.08 -0.06
CA LEU A 74 7.88 4.09 1.31
C LEU A 74 8.79 4.82 2.30
N LEU A 75 10.10 4.92 2.04
CA LEU A 75 11.04 5.67 2.87
C LEU A 75 11.02 7.18 2.58
N GLU A 76 10.51 7.56 1.40
CA GLU A 76 10.42 8.96 0.95
C GLU A 76 9.08 9.64 1.31
N ASN A 77 8.11 8.89 1.86
CA ASN A 77 6.78 9.37 2.28
C ASN A 77 6.62 9.30 3.80
#